data_AF-A0A0S4M597-F1
#
_entry.id   AF-A0A0S4M597-F1
#
_cell.length_a   1.000
_cell.length_b   1.000
_cell.length_c   1.000
_cell.angle_alpha   90.00
_cell.angle_beta   90.00
_cell.angle_gamma   90.00
#
_symmetry.space_group_name_H-M   'P 1'
#
loop_
_entity.id
_entity.type
_entity.pdbx_description
1 polymer ?
#
loop_
_entity_poly.entity_id
_entity_poly.type
_entity_poly.pdbx_seq_one_letter_code
_entity_poly.pdbx_strand_id
1 'polypeptide(L)'
;MAHQVTVIYGYSPPTLQKLSVGCLFDLYLEESISTMSQLTINDAVEAALLMKRNRVNITKYESIKDSYRNDSIQFSGSYEFYLYHDCSIYRNSSLSGNFEELKALTQCKMYMDRIIKKYDEFSNDFTNPCKNGSKWENHPICQTIYNEDGRNIIENYNHRKDIIFSLPQTPDSGIELEGVFYYHDPLVLFPISRDLLQSPYIVLSELKNIASSVIKYLRESLSVLEKSSSQIRGNLHCLLISSCLQIKYSASSLLKYAADRESYESHPSNQYHYATCGKEELFIKSLDVIICTKNLMQDIESLKENIFKIIDLCNFIPLEDAIEIFNNRISTAKNIISRINISKSNKKSDTGCCGSSEEFFDNQRFEIEQYEERSTKTETLISSIDLSNLSMTPYLLGLKSPDTIIERKLVPFILESKMEICKISSFLKIKYPSLIVKKMIEIEELRNKTITSSSIHIKESIKNLEKDIEEMKVFLKNN
;
A
#
# COMPACT_ATOMS: atom_id res chain seq x y z
N MET A 1 13.52 29.77 -43.98
CA MET A 1 13.79 28.32 -44.18
C MET A 1 13.86 27.67 -42.81
N ALA A 2 12.80 26.99 -42.39
CA ALA A 2 12.76 26.28 -41.11
C ALA A 2 13.08 24.80 -41.37
N HIS A 3 14.16 24.29 -40.79
CA HIS A 3 14.47 22.86 -40.80
C HIS A 3 13.59 22.14 -39.78
N GLN A 4 12.55 21.46 -40.27
CA GLN A 4 11.87 20.42 -39.50
C GLN A 4 12.81 19.22 -39.37
N VAL A 5 13.47 19.12 -38.23
CA VAL A 5 14.16 17.90 -37.82
C VAL A 5 13.08 16.87 -37.48
N THR A 6 12.79 15.99 -38.44
CA THR A 6 11.91 14.84 -38.22
C THR A 6 12.71 13.82 -37.40
N VAL A 7 12.50 13.78 -36.09
CA VAL A 7 13.07 12.73 -35.24
C VAL A 7 12.29 11.45 -35.53
N ILE A 8 12.86 10.59 -36.39
CA ILE A 8 12.36 9.24 -36.59
C ILE A 8 12.75 8.44 -35.34
N TYR A 9 11.81 8.27 -34.42
CA TYR A 9 11.99 7.33 -33.32
C TYR A 9 11.99 5.92 -33.90
N GLY A 10 13.17 5.28 -33.93
CA GLY A 10 13.29 3.88 -34.30
C GLY A 10 12.53 3.01 -33.31
N TYR A 11 11.38 2.48 -33.73
CA TYR A 11 10.61 1.55 -32.91
C TYR A 11 11.34 0.21 -32.88
N SER A 12 12.08 -0.07 -31.80
CA SER A 12 12.57 -1.41 -31.54
C SER A 12 11.44 -2.20 -30.87
N PRO A 13 11.00 -3.34 -31.43
CA PRO A 13 9.99 -4.16 -30.78
C PRO A 13 10.48 -4.60 -29.39
N PRO A 14 9.60 -4.69 -28.38
CA PRO A 14 9.98 -5.16 -27.04
C PRO A 14 10.51 -6.60 -27.09
N THR A 15 11.47 -6.93 -26.23
CA THR A 15 11.97 -8.31 -26.12
C THR A 15 10.89 -9.21 -25.50
N LEU A 16 10.94 -10.53 -25.79
CA LEU A 16 10.02 -11.49 -25.18
C LEU A 16 10.09 -11.47 -23.64
N GLN A 17 11.28 -11.23 -23.09
CA GLN A 17 11.48 -11.05 -21.65
C GLN A 17 10.69 -9.83 -21.13
N LYS A 18 10.81 -8.67 -21.78
CA LYS A 18 10.06 -7.45 -21.44
C LYS A 18 8.54 -7.70 -21.46
N LEU A 19 8.05 -8.35 -22.51
CA LEU A 19 6.63 -8.69 -22.65
C LEU A 19 6.17 -9.67 -21.56
N SER A 20 6.97 -10.68 -21.26
CA SER A 20 6.64 -11.68 -20.23
C SER A 20 6.59 -11.05 -18.84
N VAL A 21 7.54 -10.18 -18.53
CA VAL A 21 7.58 -9.43 -17.27
C VAL A 21 6.41 -8.46 -17.18
N GLY A 22 6.14 -7.68 -18.23
CA GLY A 22 4.98 -6.80 -18.28
C GLY A 22 3.67 -7.56 -18.03
N CYS A 23 3.46 -8.67 -18.72
CA CYS A 23 2.27 -9.51 -18.55
C CYS A 23 2.18 -10.16 -17.16
N LEU A 24 3.30 -10.59 -16.58
CA LEU A 24 3.34 -11.28 -15.28
C LEU A 24 3.00 -10.34 -14.11
N PHE A 25 3.39 -9.08 -14.22
CA PHE A 25 3.24 -8.07 -13.18
C PHE A 25 2.13 -7.05 -13.46
N ASP A 26 1.34 -7.26 -14.53
CA ASP A 26 0.31 -6.34 -15.03
C ASP A 26 0.83 -4.91 -15.27
N LEU A 27 1.99 -4.80 -15.93
CA LEU A 27 2.66 -3.54 -16.25
C LEU A 27 2.61 -3.28 -17.76
N TYR A 28 2.24 -2.06 -18.13
CA TYR A 28 2.16 -1.62 -19.52
C TYR A 28 3.02 -0.38 -19.82
N LEU A 29 3.47 0.35 -18.81
CA LEU A 29 4.39 1.46 -18.98
C LEU A 29 5.81 0.97 -19.29
N GLU A 30 6.40 1.44 -20.38
CA GLU A 30 7.76 1.04 -20.81
C GLU A 30 8.81 1.33 -19.72
N GLU A 31 8.68 2.43 -18.97
CA GLU A 31 9.58 2.76 -17.85
C GLU A 31 9.48 1.70 -16.72
N SER A 32 8.26 1.30 -16.35
CA SER A 32 8.02 0.23 -15.37
C SER A 32 8.55 -1.12 -15.86
N ILE A 33 8.31 -1.47 -17.12
CA ILE A 33 8.82 -2.70 -17.74
C ILE A 33 10.36 -2.68 -17.78
N SER A 34 10.96 -1.53 -18.10
CA SER A 34 12.41 -1.35 -18.12
C SER A 34 13.03 -1.54 -16.73
N THR A 35 12.43 -1.00 -15.68
CA THR A 35 12.85 -1.23 -14.30
C THR A 35 12.78 -2.71 -13.93
N MET A 36 11.68 -3.40 -14.25
CA MET A 36 11.56 -4.84 -13.97
C MET A 36 12.51 -5.71 -14.83
N SER A 37 12.91 -5.23 -16.00
CA SER A 37 13.85 -5.94 -16.87
C SER A 37 15.27 -6.01 -16.31
N GLN A 38 15.56 -5.24 -15.26
CA GLN A 38 16.82 -5.31 -14.51
C GLN A 38 16.91 -6.54 -13.62
N LEU A 39 15.78 -7.22 -13.37
CA LEU A 39 15.74 -8.43 -12.56
C LEU A 39 16.38 -9.61 -13.30
N THR A 40 17.13 -10.41 -12.54
CA THR A 40 17.53 -11.73 -13.04
C THR A 40 16.30 -12.63 -13.16
N ILE A 41 16.39 -13.70 -13.97
CA ILE A 41 15.30 -14.68 -14.08
C ILE A 41 14.93 -15.25 -12.71
N ASN A 42 15.92 -15.50 -11.84
CA ASN A 42 15.69 -15.99 -10.49
C ASN A 42 14.92 -14.98 -9.62
N ASP A 43 15.28 -13.70 -9.72
CA ASP A 43 14.62 -12.61 -8.99
C ASP A 43 13.17 -12.41 -9.45
N ALA A 44 12.93 -12.48 -10.76
CA ALA A 44 11.60 -12.40 -11.33
C ALA A 44 10.72 -13.58 -10.88
N VAL A 45 11.28 -14.80 -10.86
CA VAL A 45 10.59 -15.99 -10.33
C VAL A 45 10.28 -15.82 -8.84
N GLU A 46 11.22 -15.32 -8.05
CA GLU A 46 10.99 -15.07 -6.62
C GLU A 46 9.92 -14.01 -6.38
N ALA A 47 9.95 -12.89 -7.11
CA ALA A 47 8.92 -11.85 -7.04
C ALA A 47 7.53 -12.39 -7.44
N ALA A 48 7.47 -13.22 -8.48
CA ALA A 48 6.23 -13.87 -8.90
C ALA A 48 5.69 -14.85 -7.85
N LEU A 49 6.58 -15.61 -7.19
CA LEU A 49 6.21 -16.49 -6.09
C LEU A 49 5.71 -15.68 -4.88
N LEU A 50 6.30 -14.51 -4.60
CA LEU A 50 5.84 -13.60 -3.56
C LEU A 50 4.44 -13.03 -3.85
N MET A 51 4.16 -12.60 -5.09
CA MET A 51 2.82 -12.12 -5.48
C MET A 51 1.74 -13.20 -5.38
N LYS A 52 2.07 -14.43 -5.78
CA LYS A 52 1.11 -15.55 -5.74
C LYS A 52 0.84 -16.06 -4.33
N ARG A 53 1.64 -15.65 -3.34
CA ARG A 53 1.45 -16.07 -1.96
C ARG A 53 0.42 -15.18 -1.28
N ASN A 54 -0.58 -15.82 -0.69
CA ASN A 54 -1.39 -15.19 0.35
C ASN A 54 -0.50 -14.89 1.57
N ARG A 55 -0.91 -14.01 2.49
CA ARG A 55 -0.16 -13.65 3.71
C ARG A 55 0.35 -14.92 4.42
N VAL A 56 1.64 -15.24 4.32
CA VAL A 56 2.22 -16.42 4.98
C VAL A 56 3.39 -15.97 5.83
N ASN A 57 3.24 -16.11 7.14
CA ASN A 57 4.36 -15.94 8.05
C ASN A 57 5.32 -17.13 7.90
N ILE A 58 6.60 -16.83 7.71
CA ILE A 58 7.64 -17.80 7.44
C ILE A 58 8.50 -17.96 8.70
N THR A 59 8.94 -19.18 8.98
CA THR A 59 9.98 -19.42 9.98
C THR A 59 11.35 -19.02 9.41
N LYS A 60 12.33 -18.67 10.24
CA LYS A 60 13.69 -18.37 9.71
C LYS A 60 14.37 -19.56 9.02
N TYR A 61 13.77 -20.76 9.12
CA TYR A 61 14.29 -22.02 8.62
C TYR A 61 13.72 -22.43 7.25
N GLU A 62 12.85 -21.63 6.65
CA GLU A 62 12.19 -21.90 5.37
C GLU A 62 12.57 -20.89 4.29
N SER A 63 12.69 -21.37 3.05
CA SER A 63 12.85 -20.48 1.90
C SER A 63 11.50 -20.11 1.25
N ILE A 64 11.53 -19.04 0.45
CA ILE A 64 10.39 -18.63 -0.40
C ILE A 64 10.06 -19.69 -1.47
N LYS A 65 10.97 -20.61 -1.78
CA LYS A 65 10.67 -21.70 -2.72
C LYS A 65 9.99 -22.87 -2.01
N ASP A 66 10.38 -23.13 -0.77
CA ASP A 66 9.90 -24.28 0.01
C ASP A 66 8.43 -24.17 0.41
N SER A 67 7.99 -22.99 0.83
CA SER A 67 6.61 -22.82 1.32
C SER A 67 5.55 -22.83 0.20
N TYR A 68 5.92 -22.79 -1.09
CA TYR A 68 4.93 -22.83 -2.19
C TYR A 68 4.45 -24.25 -2.52
N ARG A 69 5.25 -25.28 -2.22
CA ARG A 69 4.97 -26.67 -2.66
C ARG A 69 4.14 -27.50 -1.68
N ASN A 70 3.88 -27.01 -0.47
CA ASN A 70 3.22 -27.77 0.56
C ASN A 70 1.85 -27.17 0.90
N ASP A 71 0.84 -28.04 1.03
CA ASP A 71 -0.42 -27.81 1.78
C ASP A 71 -0.17 -27.61 3.29
N SER A 72 1.02 -27.12 3.65
CA SER A 72 1.45 -26.96 5.03
C SER A 72 0.59 -25.92 5.73
N ILE A 73 0.31 -26.21 6.99
CA ILE A 73 -0.38 -25.35 7.94
C ILE A 73 0.26 -23.95 7.87
N GLN A 74 -0.53 -22.98 7.41
CA GLN A 74 -0.13 -21.57 7.38
C GLN A 74 -0.47 -20.93 8.71
N PHE A 75 0.39 -20.04 9.19
CA PHE A 75 0.03 -19.21 10.33
C PHE A 75 -0.92 -18.12 9.84
N SER A 76 -2.21 -18.29 10.13
CA SER A 76 -3.27 -17.37 9.74
C SER A 76 -3.41 -16.18 10.69
N GLY A 77 -2.57 -16.06 11.72
CA GLY A 77 -2.59 -14.91 12.60
C GLY A 77 -2.10 -13.67 11.88
N SER A 78 -2.93 -12.64 11.79
CA SER A 78 -2.51 -11.29 11.46
C SER A 78 -2.01 -10.64 12.75
N TYR A 79 -0.74 -10.84 13.12
CA TYR A 79 -0.17 -9.95 14.11
C TYR A 79 0.15 -8.63 13.42
N GLU A 80 -0.72 -7.67 13.69
CA GLU A 80 -0.56 -6.31 13.23
C GLU A 80 0.47 -5.63 14.13
N PHE A 81 1.70 -5.39 13.65
CA PHE A 81 2.63 -4.51 14.36
C PHE A 81 2.21 -3.02 14.33
N TYR A 82 0.95 -2.75 13.95
CA TYR A 82 0.35 -1.46 13.57
C TYR A 82 0.53 -0.33 14.60
N LEU A 83 0.99 -0.65 15.80
CA LEU A 83 1.00 0.27 16.92
C LEU A 83 2.23 1.15 17.07
N TYR A 84 3.33 0.96 16.32
CA TYR A 84 4.52 1.79 16.55
C TYR A 84 5.22 2.26 15.27
N HIS A 85 5.07 3.57 15.00
CA HIS A 85 6.02 4.37 14.23
C HIS A 85 7.43 4.36 14.83
N ASP A 86 7.56 3.94 16.10
CA ASP A 86 8.84 3.81 16.75
C ASP A 86 9.52 2.51 16.33
N CYS A 87 10.23 2.61 15.21
CA CYS A 87 11.03 1.52 14.69
C CYS A 87 12.21 1.17 15.63
N SER A 88 12.47 1.94 16.70
CA SER A 88 13.54 1.66 17.66
C SER A 88 13.35 0.34 18.41
N ILE A 89 12.11 -0.13 18.58
CA ILE A 89 11.82 -1.40 19.26
C ILE A 89 12.40 -2.59 18.48
N TYR A 90 12.63 -2.42 17.17
CA TYR A 90 13.24 -3.44 16.31
C TYR A 90 14.75 -3.27 16.14
N ARG A 91 15.39 -2.26 16.77
CA ARG A 91 16.85 -2.04 16.68
C ARG A 91 17.68 -2.98 17.57
N ASN A 92 17.15 -4.15 17.90
CA ASN A 92 17.92 -5.10 18.68
C ASN A 92 18.98 -5.75 17.79
N SER A 93 20.25 -5.65 18.18
CA SER A 93 21.38 -6.22 17.43
C SER A 93 21.32 -7.74 17.30
N SER A 94 20.48 -8.42 18.07
CA SER A 94 20.26 -9.87 17.99
C SER A 94 19.23 -10.29 16.93
N LEU A 95 18.43 -9.38 16.39
CA LEU A 95 17.45 -9.72 15.36
C LEU A 95 18.16 -10.04 14.04
N SER A 96 17.76 -11.15 13.43
CA SER A 96 18.37 -11.63 12.20
C SER A 96 17.89 -10.87 10.95
N GLY A 97 16.78 -10.12 11.08
CA GLY A 97 16.14 -9.40 9.99
C GLY A 97 16.85 -8.13 9.53
N ASN A 98 16.71 -7.82 8.24
CA ASN A 98 17.12 -6.55 7.65
C ASN A 98 16.20 -5.41 8.12
N PHE A 99 16.49 -4.86 9.29
CA PHE A 99 15.68 -3.83 9.91
C PHE A 99 15.53 -2.56 9.05
N GLU A 100 16.58 -2.18 8.32
CA GLU A 100 16.53 -1.00 7.45
C GLU A 100 15.59 -1.21 6.26
N GLU A 101 15.53 -2.43 5.69
CA GLU A 101 14.49 -2.81 4.71
C GLU A 101 13.10 -2.66 5.30
N LEU A 102 12.86 -3.23 6.48
CA LEU A 102 11.55 -3.17 7.14
C LEU A 102 11.09 -1.74 7.39
N LYS A 103 12.00 -0.88 7.85
CA LYS A 103 11.74 0.54 8.08
C LYS A 103 11.38 1.25 6.79
N ALA A 104 12.14 1.04 5.72
CA ALA A 104 11.87 1.64 4.41
C ALA A 104 10.51 1.19 3.84
N LEU A 105 10.21 -0.11 3.94
CA LEU A 105 8.95 -0.68 3.49
C LEU A 105 7.76 -0.17 4.31
N THR A 106 7.92 -0.01 5.63
CA THR A 106 6.87 0.56 6.50
C THR A 106 6.56 2.01 6.11
N GLN A 107 7.59 2.82 5.84
CA GLN A 107 7.42 4.21 5.40
C GLN A 107 6.75 4.27 4.02
N CYS A 108 7.18 3.43 3.08
CA CYS A 108 6.57 3.31 1.76
C CYS A 108 5.08 2.88 1.86
N LYS A 109 4.80 1.84 2.65
CA LYS A 109 3.45 1.33 2.93
C LYS A 109 2.52 2.43 3.44
N MET A 110 2.99 3.28 4.36
CA MET A 110 2.19 4.39 4.90
C MET A 110 1.69 5.35 3.80
N TYR A 111 2.50 5.65 2.78
CA TYR A 111 2.07 6.49 1.67
C TYR A 111 1.13 5.73 0.71
N MET A 112 1.38 4.44 0.49
CA MET A 112 0.48 3.58 -0.29
C MET A 112 -0.89 3.43 0.38
N ASP A 113 -0.95 3.31 1.72
CA ASP A 113 -2.19 3.29 2.50
C ASP A 113 -3.02 4.56 2.25
N ARG A 114 -2.38 5.73 2.11
CA ARG A 114 -3.08 6.99 1.81
C ARG A 114 -3.63 7.00 0.38
N ILE A 115 -2.92 6.42 -0.57
CA ILE A 115 -3.39 6.24 -1.96
C ILE A 115 -4.61 5.32 -1.95
N ILE A 116 -4.51 4.15 -1.31
CA ILE A 116 -5.60 3.17 -1.22
C ILE A 116 -6.81 3.77 -0.52
N LYS A 117 -6.62 4.49 0.60
CA LYS A 117 -7.72 5.17 1.30
C LYS A 117 -8.44 6.18 0.40
N LYS A 118 -7.70 6.99 -0.36
CA LYS A 118 -8.29 7.95 -1.31
C LYS A 118 -9.04 7.26 -2.44
N TYR A 119 -8.50 6.15 -2.92
CA TYR A 119 -9.17 5.30 -3.89
C TYR A 119 -10.43 4.65 -3.31
N ASP A 120 -10.40 4.12 -2.09
CA ASP A 120 -11.56 3.48 -1.46
C ASP A 120 -12.67 4.53 -1.19
N GLU A 121 -12.31 5.74 -0.73
CA GLU A 121 -13.25 6.88 -0.62
C GLU A 121 -13.94 7.13 -1.98
N PHE A 122 -13.16 7.27 -3.04
CA PHE A 122 -13.65 7.51 -4.40
C PHE A 122 -14.47 6.34 -4.98
N SER A 123 -13.97 5.11 -4.85
CA SER A 123 -14.57 3.91 -5.43
C SER A 123 -15.87 3.53 -4.75
N ASN A 124 -16.04 3.85 -3.47
CA ASN A 124 -17.31 3.64 -2.76
C ASN A 124 -18.40 4.60 -3.24
N ASP A 125 -18.03 5.79 -3.71
CA ASP A 125 -18.95 6.75 -4.28
C ASP A 125 -19.26 6.45 -5.76
N PHE A 126 -18.38 5.68 -6.42
CA PHE A 126 -18.60 5.20 -7.78
C PHE A 126 -19.77 4.21 -7.84
N THR A 127 -20.88 4.66 -8.41
CA THR A 127 -22.06 3.82 -8.64
C THR A 127 -22.24 3.59 -10.12
N ASN A 128 -22.28 2.33 -10.58
CA ASN A 128 -22.65 2.06 -11.97
C ASN A 128 -24.15 2.42 -12.14
N PRO A 129 -24.51 3.47 -12.89
CA PRO A 129 -25.90 3.87 -13.06
C PRO A 129 -26.67 2.85 -13.91
N CYS A 130 -25.98 1.93 -14.57
CA CYS A 130 -26.51 0.92 -15.49
C CYS A 130 -26.73 -0.45 -14.81
N LYS A 131 -26.75 -0.52 -13.48
CA LYS A 131 -27.08 -1.76 -12.78
C LYS A 131 -28.49 -2.24 -13.17
N ASN A 132 -28.66 -3.56 -13.28
CA ASN A 132 -29.89 -4.22 -13.75
C ASN A 132 -31.15 -3.62 -13.13
N GLY A 133 -32.10 -3.25 -13.98
CA GLY A 133 -33.37 -2.63 -13.60
C GLY A 133 -33.34 -1.11 -13.47
N SER A 134 -32.21 -0.45 -13.77
CA SER A 134 -32.17 1.00 -13.91
C SER A 134 -32.71 1.46 -15.28
N LYS A 135 -33.26 2.67 -15.35
CA LYS A 135 -33.65 3.26 -16.64
C LYS A 135 -32.47 3.45 -17.61
N TRP A 136 -31.24 3.44 -17.10
CA TRP A 136 -30.01 3.69 -17.85
C TRP A 136 -29.37 2.43 -18.43
N GLU A 137 -29.82 1.23 -18.05
CA GLU A 137 -29.32 -0.05 -18.56
C GLU A 137 -29.32 -0.13 -20.09
N ASN A 138 -30.36 0.44 -20.71
CA ASN A 138 -30.53 0.46 -22.16
C ASN A 138 -30.02 1.74 -22.83
N HIS A 139 -29.43 2.66 -22.08
CA HIS A 139 -28.98 3.93 -22.63
C HIS A 139 -27.70 3.73 -23.48
N PRO A 140 -27.65 4.17 -24.75
CA PRO A 140 -26.52 3.84 -25.64
C PRO A 140 -25.15 4.27 -25.11
N ILE A 141 -25.05 5.45 -24.50
CA ILE A 141 -23.81 5.98 -23.91
C ILE A 141 -23.39 5.16 -22.68
N CYS A 142 -24.37 4.75 -21.86
CA CYS A 142 -24.14 3.88 -20.71
C CYS A 142 -23.61 2.52 -21.15
N GLN A 143 -24.22 1.92 -22.17
CA GLN A 143 -23.76 0.66 -22.75
C GLN A 143 -22.36 0.79 -23.37
N THR A 144 -21.98 1.97 -23.88
CA THR A 144 -20.61 2.23 -24.33
C THR A 144 -19.61 2.21 -23.17
N ILE A 145 -19.94 2.83 -22.04
CA ILE A 145 -19.06 2.96 -20.87
C ILE A 145 -19.01 1.68 -20.01
N TYR A 146 -20.14 1.01 -19.82
CA TYR A 146 -20.34 -0.05 -18.82
C TYR A 146 -20.69 -1.42 -19.43
N ASN A 147 -20.31 -1.68 -20.68
CA ASN A 147 -20.51 -3.00 -21.29
C ASN A 147 -19.96 -4.13 -20.41
N GLU A 148 -20.64 -5.28 -20.40
CA GLU A 148 -20.27 -6.50 -19.65
C GLU A 148 -18.85 -6.95 -19.95
N ASP A 149 -18.40 -6.80 -21.20
CA ASP A 149 -17.05 -7.17 -21.61
C ASP A 149 -15.96 -6.26 -21.03
N GLY A 150 -16.34 -5.05 -20.57
CA GLY A 150 -15.53 -4.09 -19.80
C GLY A 150 -14.26 -3.55 -20.46
N ARG A 151 -13.79 -4.18 -21.54
CA ARG A 151 -12.39 -4.12 -21.97
C ARG A 151 -12.11 -3.13 -23.09
N ASN A 152 -13.12 -2.69 -23.85
CA ASN A 152 -12.85 -1.79 -24.98
C ASN A 152 -13.95 -0.72 -25.20
N ILE A 153 -13.88 0.35 -24.41
CA ILE A 153 -14.78 1.51 -24.53
C ILE A 153 -14.73 2.11 -25.95
N ILE A 154 -13.55 2.15 -26.57
CA ILE A 154 -13.34 2.74 -27.90
C ILE A 154 -14.05 1.92 -28.98
N GLU A 155 -13.93 0.60 -28.94
CA GLU A 155 -14.65 -0.30 -29.86
C GLU A 155 -16.16 -0.20 -29.67
N ASN A 156 -16.65 -0.20 -28.43
CA ASN A 156 -18.07 -0.01 -28.13
C ASN A 156 -18.59 1.34 -28.65
N TYR A 157 -17.79 2.39 -28.51
CA TYR A 157 -18.10 3.71 -29.05
C TYR A 157 -18.21 3.67 -30.59
N ASN A 158 -17.22 3.09 -31.28
CA ASN A 158 -17.25 2.98 -32.74
C ASN A 158 -18.48 2.23 -33.25
N HIS A 159 -18.93 1.18 -32.53
CA HIS A 159 -20.15 0.43 -32.88
C HIS A 159 -21.44 1.20 -32.64
N ARG A 160 -21.45 2.15 -31.68
CA ARG A 160 -22.67 2.83 -31.22
C ARG A 160 -22.73 4.31 -31.60
N LYS A 161 -21.67 4.86 -32.21
CA LYS A 161 -21.54 6.29 -32.49
C LYS A 161 -22.75 6.87 -33.24
N ASP A 162 -23.23 6.18 -34.27
CA ASP A 162 -24.35 6.67 -35.09
C ASP A 162 -25.64 6.73 -34.25
N ILE A 163 -25.84 5.75 -33.36
CA ILE A 163 -26.97 5.72 -32.43
C ILE A 163 -26.83 6.84 -31.40
N ILE A 164 -25.66 7.01 -30.79
CA ILE A 164 -25.38 8.03 -29.78
C ILE A 164 -25.64 9.44 -30.33
N PHE A 165 -25.16 9.73 -31.54
CA PHE A 165 -25.34 11.05 -32.15
C PHE A 165 -26.73 11.25 -32.78
N SER A 166 -27.53 10.20 -32.94
CA SER A 166 -28.95 10.30 -33.29
C SER A 166 -29.86 10.66 -32.11
N LEU A 167 -29.35 10.58 -30.86
CA LEU A 167 -30.13 10.92 -29.67
C LEU A 167 -30.50 12.42 -29.64
N PRO A 168 -31.74 12.75 -29.23
CA PRO A 168 -32.18 14.13 -29.05
C PRO A 168 -31.38 14.84 -27.95
N GLN A 169 -31.20 16.16 -28.07
CA GLN A 169 -30.59 16.96 -26.99
C GLN A 169 -31.52 17.04 -25.78
N THR A 170 -30.95 17.09 -24.58
CA THR A 170 -31.71 17.27 -23.34
C THR A 170 -32.53 18.57 -23.40
N PRO A 171 -33.83 18.56 -23.05
CA PRO A 171 -34.64 19.78 -23.08
C PRO A 171 -34.11 20.83 -22.11
N ASP A 172 -34.20 22.12 -22.46
CA ASP A 172 -33.79 23.23 -21.57
C ASP A 172 -34.52 23.23 -20.23
N SER A 173 -35.72 22.63 -20.18
CA SER A 173 -36.50 22.45 -18.95
C SER A 173 -35.87 21.48 -17.94
N GLY A 174 -34.90 20.67 -18.35
CA GLY A 174 -34.33 19.57 -17.57
C GLY A 174 -35.29 18.40 -17.33
N ILE A 175 -36.52 18.47 -17.84
CA ILE A 175 -37.54 17.42 -17.68
C ILE A 175 -37.40 16.43 -18.83
N GLU A 176 -36.84 15.25 -18.54
CA GLU A 176 -36.78 14.12 -19.48
C GLU A 176 -38.17 13.51 -19.67
N LEU A 177 -38.56 13.26 -20.94
CA LEU A 177 -39.77 12.49 -21.24
C LEU A 177 -39.55 11.00 -20.95
N GLU A 178 -40.52 10.37 -20.30
CA GLU A 178 -40.49 8.94 -20.01
C GLU A 178 -40.38 8.12 -21.32
N GLY A 179 -39.43 7.19 -21.36
CA GLY A 179 -39.18 6.33 -22.51
C GLY A 179 -38.33 6.95 -23.64
N VAL A 180 -37.84 8.18 -23.48
CA VAL A 180 -36.92 8.83 -24.43
C VAL A 180 -35.52 8.91 -23.83
N PHE A 181 -34.51 8.42 -24.56
CA PHE A 181 -33.11 8.66 -24.22
C PHE A 181 -32.62 9.95 -24.86
N TYR A 182 -31.91 10.75 -24.07
CA TYR A 182 -31.31 11.99 -24.52
C TYR A 182 -29.80 11.86 -24.64
N TYR A 183 -29.20 12.72 -25.44
CA TYR A 183 -27.75 12.82 -25.46
C TYR A 183 -27.26 13.46 -24.16
N HIS A 184 -26.36 12.77 -23.47
CA HIS A 184 -25.63 13.30 -22.32
C HIS A 184 -24.13 13.24 -22.60
N ASP A 185 -23.36 14.14 -22.01
CA ASP A 185 -21.91 13.97 -21.96
C ASP A 185 -21.57 12.67 -21.20
N PRO A 186 -20.64 11.83 -21.69
CA PRO A 186 -20.23 10.61 -21.00
C PRO A 186 -19.89 10.80 -19.51
N LEU A 187 -19.30 11.94 -19.14
CA LEU A 187 -18.92 12.23 -17.76
C LEU A 187 -20.12 12.40 -16.82
N VAL A 188 -21.28 12.82 -17.33
CA VAL A 188 -22.53 12.90 -16.55
C VAL A 188 -22.98 11.50 -16.14
N LEU A 189 -22.76 10.52 -17.01
CA LEU A 189 -23.12 9.12 -16.79
C LEU A 189 -22.00 8.32 -16.11
N PHE A 190 -20.94 8.99 -15.65
CA PHE A 190 -19.84 8.40 -14.90
C PHE A 190 -19.83 8.91 -13.45
N PRO A 191 -20.88 8.60 -12.65
CA PRO A 191 -21.12 9.31 -11.41
C PRO A 191 -20.11 8.94 -10.33
N ILE A 192 -19.42 9.97 -9.84
CA ILE A 192 -18.58 9.98 -8.65
C ILE A 192 -19.43 10.29 -7.41
N SER A 193 -20.74 10.51 -7.56
CA SER A 193 -21.65 10.81 -6.46
C SER A 193 -23.06 10.28 -6.74
N ARG A 194 -23.82 10.01 -5.68
CA ARG A 194 -25.19 9.47 -5.74
C ARG A 194 -26.21 10.43 -6.36
N ASP A 195 -25.85 11.70 -6.55
CA ASP A 195 -26.70 12.69 -7.20
C ASP A 195 -26.57 12.59 -8.71
N LEU A 196 -27.59 12.02 -9.36
CA LEU A 196 -27.55 11.39 -10.69
C LEU A 196 -27.28 12.30 -11.90
N LEU A 197 -26.99 13.60 -11.74
CA LEU A 197 -26.78 14.53 -12.86
C LEU A 197 -25.83 15.66 -12.46
N GLN A 198 -24.58 15.32 -12.18
CA GLN A 198 -23.57 16.34 -11.95
C GLN A 198 -23.09 16.95 -13.26
N SER A 199 -22.78 18.24 -13.23
CA SER A 199 -22.08 18.90 -14.33
C SER A 199 -20.74 18.20 -14.57
N PRO A 200 -20.34 17.95 -15.85
CA PRO A 200 -19.02 17.42 -16.18
C PRO A 200 -17.87 18.17 -15.49
N TYR A 201 -18.03 19.46 -15.25
CA TYR A 201 -17.04 20.28 -14.53
C TYR A 201 -16.79 19.83 -13.09
N ILE A 202 -17.84 19.42 -12.37
CA ILE A 202 -17.72 18.93 -10.98
C ILE A 202 -16.96 17.61 -10.99
N VAL A 203 -17.35 16.69 -11.87
CA VAL A 203 -16.70 15.38 -12.07
C VAL A 203 -15.22 15.56 -12.41
N LEU A 204 -14.89 16.46 -13.36
CA LEU A 204 -13.50 16.76 -13.74
C LEU A 204 -12.68 17.32 -12.57
N SER A 205 -13.25 18.24 -11.80
CA SER A 205 -12.60 18.82 -10.62
C SER A 205 -12.26 17.75 -9.59
N GLU A 206 -13.21 16.86 -9.29
CA GLU A 206 -13.02 15.74 -8.36
C GLU A 206 -11.93 14.77 -8.85
N LEU A 207 -11.99 14.35 -10.12
CA LEU A 207 -10.97 13.48 -10.73
C LEU A 207 -9.58 14.10 -10.68
N LYS A 208 -9.46 15.41 -10.96
CA LYS A 208 -8.19 16.14 -10.86
C LYS A 208 -7.67 16.19 -9.43
N ASN A 209 -8.55 16.39 -8.45
CA ASN A 209 -8.17 16.40 -7.03
C ASN A 209 -7.66 15.03 -6.57
N ILE A 210 -8.31 13.95 -6.99
CA ILE A 210 -7.90 12.58 -6.71
C ILE A 210 -6.53 12.30 -7.34
N ALA A 211 -6.40 12.52 -8.65
CA ALA A 211 -5.15 12.28 -9.38
C ALA A 211 -3.98 13.07 -8.79
N SER A 212 -4.19 14.34 -8.45
CA SER A 212 -3.19 15.20 -7.81
C SER A 212 -2.77 14.67 -6.43
N SER A 213 -3.72 14.19 -5.63
CA SER A 213 -3.45 13.61 -4.32
C SER A 213 -2.66 12.31 -4.44
N VAL A 214 -3.03 11.43 -5.37
CA VAL A 214 -2.31 10.20 -5.67
C VAL A 214 -0.87 10.49 -6.10
N ILE A 215 -0.65 11.42 -7.03
CA ILE A 215 0.70 11.81 -7.48
C ILE A 215 1.54 12.35 -6.32
N LYS A 216 0.95 13.15 -5.42
CA LYS A 216 1.64 13.67 -4.23
C LYS A 216 2.15 12.52 -3.36
N TYR A 217 1.31 11.56 -3.00
CA TYR A 217 1.72 10.42 -2.17
C TYR A 217 2.69 9.48 -2.88
N LEU A 218 2.55 9.29 -4.19
CA LEU A 218 3.50 8.50 -4.98
C LEU A 218 4.88 9.13 -5.03
N ARG A 219 4.98 10.46 -5.10
CA ARG A 219 6.28 11.16 -5.06
C ARG A 219 7.00 10.90 -3.74
N GLU A 220 6.28 10.94 -2.62
CA GLU A 220 6.86 10.63 -1.31
C GLU A 220 7.29 9.15 -1.22
N SER A 221 6.45 8.23 -1.70
CA SER A 221 6.77 6.80 -1.76
C SER A 221 8.03 6.52 -2.61
N LEU A 222 8.10 7.08 -3.82
CA LEU A 222 9.26 6.95 -4.70
C LEU A 222 10.53 7.52 -4.06
N SER A 223 10.44 8.68 -3.40
CA SER A 223 11.56 9.29 -2.66
C SER A 223 12.10 8.38 -1.55
N VAL A 224 11.21 7.67 -0.83
CA VAL A 224 11.61 6.65 0.16
C VAL A 224 12.32 5.47 -0.53
N LEU A 225 11.74 4.92 -1.59
CA LEU A 225 12.30 3.77 -2.31
C LEU A 225 13.66 4.07 -2.95
N GLU A 226 13.84 5.26 -3.52
CA GLU A 226 15.11 5.68 -4.11
C GLU A 226 16.21 5.79 -3.05
N LYS A 227 15.91 6.44 -1.91
CA LYS A 227 16.86 6.60 -0.78
C LYS A 227 17.22 5.27 -0.11
N SER A 228 16.31 4.31 -0.13
CA SER A 228 16.48 2.99 0.49
C SER A 228 16.81 1.87 -0.51
N SER A 229 17.25 2.22 -1.73
CA SER A 229 17.55 1.25 -2.79
C SER A 229 18.60 0.20 -2.40
N SER A 230 19.59 0.56 -1.59
CA SER A 230 20.61 -0.38 -1.09
C SER A 230 20.14 -1.20 0.12
N GLN A 231 19.04 -0.79 0.75
CA GLN A 231 18.50 -1.42 1.96
C GLN A 231 17.44 -2.46 1.61
N ILE A 232 16.68 -2.25 0.54
CA ILE A 232 15.60 -3.14 0.10
C ILE A 232 16.16 -4.19 -0.87
N ARG A 233 15.69 -5.44 -0.77
CA ARG A 233 16.05 -6.47 -1.75
C ARG A 233 15.70 -6.02 -3.17
N GLY A 234 16.62 -6.22 -4.11
CA GLY A 234 16.51 -5.67 -5.47
C GLY A 234 15.22 -6.08 -6.20
N ASN A 235 14.79 -7.35 -6.06
CA ASN A 235 13.54 -7.85 -6.63
C ASN A 235 12.31 -7.07 -6.15
N LEU A 236 12.21 -6.85 -4.85
CA LEU A 236 11.13 -6.10 -4.23
C LEU A 236 11.22 -4.60 -4.56
N HIS A 237 12.42 -4.04 -4.56
CA HIS A 237 12.65 -2.64 -4.91
C HIS A 237 12.18 -2.32 -6.33
N CYS A 238 12.59 -3.14 -7.31
CA CYS A 238 12.14 -3.00 -8.69
C CYS A 238 10.61 -3.12 -8.82
N LEU A 239 10.01 -4.09 -8.13
CA LEU A 239 8.56 -4.30 -8.15
C LEU A 239 7.79 -3.09 -7.61
N LEU A 240 8.24 -2.53 -6.48
CA LEU A 240 7.63 -1.37 -5.85
C LEU A 240 7.78 -0.11 -6.71
N ILE A 241 8.98 0.18 -7.23
CA ILE A 241 9.20 1.32 -8.12
C ILE A 241 8.33 1.19 -9.37
N SER A 242 8.32 0.02 -10.01
CA SER A 242 7.58 -0.19 -11.26
C SER A 242 6.08 0.01 -11.07
N SER A 243 5.53 -0.47 -9.95
CA SER A 243 4.13 -0.27 -9.58
C SER A 243 3.84 1.20 -9.29
N CYS A 244 4.70 1.90 -8.55
CA CYS A 244 4.54 3.34 -8.28
C CYS A 244 4.60 4.18 -9.56
N LEU A 245 5.51 3.86 -10.49
CA LEU A 245 5.63 4.55 -11.78
C LEU A 245 4.40 4.33 -12.66
N GLN A 246 3.86 3.11 -12.66
CA GLN A 246 2.65 2.73 -13.39
C GLN A 246 1.45 3.58 -12.93
N ILE A 247 1.18 3.62 -11.62
CA ILE A 247 0.08 4.44 -11.06
C ILE A 247 0.34 5.93 -11.30
N LYS A 248 1.58 6.39 -11.17
CA LYS A 248 1.96 7.79 -11.41
C LYS A 248 1.66 8.19 -12.84
N TYR A 249 1.95 7.32 -13.80
CA TYR A 249 1.65 7.55 -15.21
C TYR A 249 0.14 7.62 -15.46
N SER A 250 -0.64 6.69 -14.92
CA SER A 250 -2.10 6.69 -15.07
C SER A 250 -2.74 7.93 -14.44
N ALA A 251 -2.31 8.35 -13.24
CA ALA A 251 -2.75 9.58 -12.61
C ALA A 251 -2.34 10.84 -13.40
N SER A 252 -1.12 10.87 -13.94
CA SER A 252 -0.66 12.00 -14.77
C SER A 252 -1.43 12.10 -16.09
N SER A 253 -1.75 10.95 -16.68
CA SER A 253 -2.58 10.86 -17.88
C SER A 253 -3.98 11.39 -17.61
N LEU A 254 -4.61 10.96 -16.49
CA LEU A 254 -5.90 11.48 -16.06
C LEU A 254 -5.89 13.01 -15.92
N LEU A 255 -4.88 13.60 -15.27
CA LEU A 255 -4.75 15.05 -15.18
C LEU A 255 -4.65 15.73 -16.55
N LYS A 256 -3.85 15.16 -17.46
CA LYS A 256 -3.67 15.69 -18.81
C LYS A 256 -4.99 15.71 -19.58
N TYR A 257 -5.70 14.58 -19.62
CA TYR A 257 -6.96 14.49 -20.38
C TYR A 257 -8.09 15.28 -19.72
N ALA A 258 -8.13 15.36 -18.38
CA ALA A 258 -9.08 16.21 -17.69
C ALA A 258 -8.87 17.70 -18.01
N ALA A 259 -7.61 18.17 -18.05
CA ALA A 259 -7.29 19.55 -18.43
C ALA A 259 -7.60 19.84 -19.91
N ASP A 260 -7.30 18.89 -20.80
CA ASP A 260 -7.66 19.00 -22.22
C ASP A 260 -9.19 19.10 -22.41
N ARG A 261 -9.96 18.26 -21.72
CA ARG A 261 -11.43 18.29 -21.72
C ARG A 261 -12.02 19.58 -21.15
N GLU A 262 -11.43 20.14 -20.10
CA GLU A 262 -11.86 21.40 -19.48
C GLU A 262 -11.57 22.62 -20.38
N SER A 263 -10.41 22.63 -21.05
CA SER A 263 -10.02 23.73 -21.93
C SER A 263 -11.02 23.96 -23.08
N TYR A 264 -11.67 22.89 -23.55
CA TYR A 264 -12.64 22.94 -24.64
C TYR A 264 -13.93 23.69 -24.30
N GLU A 265 -14.38 23.62 -23.04
CA GLU A 265 -15.60 24.30 -22.57
C GLU A 265 -15.38 25.80 -22.34
N SER A 266 -14.17 26.20 -21.99
CA SER A 266 -13.84 27.57 -21.59
C SER A 266 -13.84 28.61 -22.73
N HIS A 267 -14.09 28.21 -23.98
CA HIS A 267 -14.11 29.11 -25.13
C HIS A 267 -15.51 29.68 -25.43
N PRO A 268 -15.79 30.96 -25.07
CA PRO A 268 -17.10 31.59 -25.29
C PRO A 268 -17.48 31.73 -26.78
N SER A 269 -16.53 31.60 -27.71
CA SER A 269 -16.78 31.59 -29.15
C SER A 269 -17.45 30.30 -29.66
N ASN A 270 -17.45 29.22 -28.87
CA ASN A 270 -17.94 27.91 -29.33
C ASN A 270 -19.47 27.75 -29.23
N GLN A 271 -20.18 28.68 -28.59
CA GLN A 271 -21.62 28.57 -28.37
C GLN A 271 -22.44 28.43 -29.66
N TYR A 272 -21.93 28.92 -30.80
CA TYR A 272 -22.55 28.77 -32.13
C TYR A 272 -21.94 27.66 -33.01
N HIS A 273 -20.76 27.11 -32.67
CA HIS A 273 -20.08 26.06 -33.45
C HIS A 273 -20.39 24.63 -32.98
N TYR A 274 -21.22 24.46 -31.95
CA TYR A 274 -21.71 23.16 -31.45
C TYR A 274 -22.58 22.37 -32.45
N ALA A 275 -22.90 22.93 -33.62
CA ALA A 275 -23.92 22.38 -34.51
C ALA A 275 -23.62 20.97 -35.07
N THR A 276 -22.37 20.49 -35.13
CA THR A 276 -22.08 19.07 -35.44
C THR A 276 -20.64 18.63 -35.16
N CYS A 277 -19.63 19.42 -35.53
CA CYS A 277 -18.23 18.96 -35.51
C CYS A 277 -17.62 18.89 -34.09
N GLY A 278 -18.04 19.75 -33.16
CA GLY A 278 -17.48 19.79 -31.80
C GLY A 278 -18.07 18.77 -30.83
N LYS A 279 -19.27 18.24 -31.13
CA LYS A 279 -19.97 17.31 -30.24
C LYS A 279 -19.24 15.96 -30.12
N GLU A 280 -18.75 15.45 -31.24
CA GLU A 280 -18.00 14.19 -31.29
C GLU A 280 -16.63 14.32 -30.62
N GLU A 281 -15.91 15.40 -30.89
CA GLU A 281 -14.62 15.67 -30.25
C GLU A 281 -14.73 15.78 -28.72
N LEU A 282 -15.75 16.50 -28.23
CA LEU A 282 -16.05 16.60 -26.80
C LEU A 282 -16.35 15.23 -26.18
N PHE A 283 -17.15 14.42 -26.88
CA PHE A 283 -17.49 13.06 -26.47
C PHE A 283 -16.24 12.19 -26.34
N ILE A 284 -15.33 12.24 -27.32
CA ILE A 284 -14.06 11.50 -27.30
C ILE A 284 -13.19 11.95 -26.12
N LYS A 285 -13.04 13.26 -25.89
CA LYS A 285 -12.28 13.78 -24.74
C LYS A 285 -12.87 13.30 -23.39
N SER A 286 -14.20 13.24 -23.29
CA SER A 286 -14.87 12.68 -22.10
C SER A 286 -14.61 11.18 -21.94
N LEU A 287 -14.60 10.41 -23.04
CA LEU A 287 -14.22 8.99 -23.00
C LEU A 287 -12.76 8.80 -22.58
N ASP A 288 -11.83 9.63 -23.06
CA ASP A 288 -10.41 9.55 -22.67
C ASP A 288 -10.22 9.73 -21.15
N VAL A 289 -10.96 10.68 -20.55
CA VAL A 289 -10.98 10.87 -19.09
C VAL A 289 -11.51 9.63 -18.37
N ILE A 290 -12.61 9.04 -18.86
CA ILE A 290 -13.20 7.82 -18.29
C ILE A 290 -12.23 6.64 -18.38
N ILE A 291 -11.60 6.43 -19.54
CA ILE A 291 -10.60 5.37 -19.76
C ILE A 291 -9.42 5.56 -18.81
N CYS A 292 -8.88 6.77 -18.71
CA CYS A 292 -7.76 7.06 -17.81
C CYS A 292 -8.14 6.85 -16.33
N THR A 293 -9.37 7.17 -15.95
CA THR A 293 -9.86 6.93 -14.60
C THR A 293 -9.94 5.44 -14.31
N LYS A 294 -10.50 4.64 -15.22
CA LYS A 294 -10.56 3.17 -15.06
C LYS A 294 -9.17 2.55 -14.98
N ASN A 295 -8.23 2.99 -15.81
CA ASN A 295 -6.84 2.53 -15.76
C ASN A 295 -6.18 2.87 -14.42
N LEU A 296 -6.39 4.09 -13.91
CA LEU A 296 -5.89 4.46 -12.58
C LEU A 296 -6.50 3.59 -11.47
N MET A 297 -7.81 3.33 -11.51
CA MET A 297 -8.49 2.45 -10.56
C MET A 297 -7.92 1.04 -10.60
N GLN A 298 -7.75 0.47 -11.80
CA GLN A 298 -7.17 -0.86 -12.00
C GLN A 298 -5.73 -0.94 -11.46
N ASP A 299 -4.89 0.06 -11.76
CA ASP A 299 -3.51 0.10 -11.26
C ASP A 299 -3.45 0.16 -9.72
N ILE A 300 -4.35 0.92 -9.09
CA ILE A 300 -4.43 0.99 -7.62
C ILE A 300 -4.98 -0.31 -7.02
N GLU A 301 -5.96 -0.94 -7.65
CA GLU A 301 -6.47 -2.25 -7.21
C GLU A 301 -5.36 -3.31 -7.33
N SER A 302 -4.61 -3.33 -8.44
CA SER A 302 -3.45 -4.21 -8.60
C SER A 302 -2.39 -3.97 -7.53
N LEU A 303 -2.10 -2.71 -7.17
CA LEU A 303 -1.23 -2.38 -6.03
C LEU A 303 -1.78 -2.99 -4.72
N LYS A 304 -3.07 -2.82 -4.45
CA LYS A 304 -3.74 -3.32 -3.23
C LYS A 304 -3.71 -4.85 -3.16
N GLU A 305 -4.01 -5.52 -4.27
CA GLU A 305 -4.12 -6.97 -4.33
C GLU A 305 -2.77 -7.68 -4.38
N ASN A 306 -1.79 -7.11 -5.09
CA ASN A 306 -0.52 -7.79 -5.35
C ASN A 306 0.61 -7.26 -4.47
N ILE A 307 0.81 -5.95 -4.43
CA ILE A 307 1.97 -5.34 -3.77
C ILE A 307 1.76 -5.22 -2.27
N PHE A 308 0.55 -4.80 -1.87
CA PHE A 308 0.24 -4.56 -0.47
C PHE A 308 0.36 -5.83 0.39
N LYS A 309 0.02 -6.98 -0.20
CA LYS A 309 0.20 -8.29 0.44
C LYS A 309 1.67 -8.65 0.62
N ILE A 310 2.54 -8.23 -0.29
CA ILE A 310 3.98 -8.55 -0.25
C ILE A 310 4.69 -7.70 0.80
N ILE A 311 4.40 -6.39 0.86
CA ILE A 311 5.04 -5.46 1.82
C ILE A 311 4.50 -5.60 3.25
N ASP A 312 3.62 -6.57 3.50
CA ASP A 312 3.15 -6.84 4.84
C ASP A 312 4.28 -7.36 5.73
N LEU A 313 4.36 -6.85 6.96
CA LEU A 313 5.52 -7.04 7.85
C LEU A 313 5.75 -8.53 8.17
N CYS A 314 4.66 -9.30 8.16
CA CYS A 314 4.61 -10.75 8.31
C CYS A 314 5.53 -11.51 7.33
N ASN A 315 5.86 -10.92 6.17
CA ASN A 315 6.70 -11.56 5.16
C ASN A 315 8.20 -11.29 5.34
N PHE A 316 8.60 -10.39 6.25
CA PHE A 316 9.99 -9.96 6.42
C PHE A 316 10.56 -10.32 7.79
N ILE A 317 9.69 -10.55 8.78
CA ILE A 317 10.09 -10.86 10.13
C ILE A 317 9.80 -12.34 10.38
N PRO A 318 10.85 -13.18 10.54
CA PRO A 318 10.65 -14.54 10.96
C PRO A 318 9.84 -14.63 12.25
N LEU A 319 9.04 -15.68 12.39
CA LEU A 319 8.20 -15.87 13.58
C LEU A 319 9.01 -15.88 14.89
N GLU A 320 10.24 -16.37 14.85
CA GLU A 320 11.19 -16.37 15.97
C GLU A 320 11.57 -14.95 16.37
N ASP A 321 11.92 -14.11 15.39
CA ASP A 321 12.24 -12.70 15.59
C ASP A 321 11.00 -11.91 16.06
N ALA A 322 9.81 -12.27 15.60
CA ALA A 322 8.56 -11.69 16.07
C ALA A 322 8.33 -11.97 17.56
N ILE A 323 8.59 -13.19 18.05
CA ILE A 323 8.54 -13.50 19.49
C ILE A 323 9.49 -12.61 20.27
N GLU A 324 10.72 -12.42 19.78
CA GLU A 324 11.71 -11.56 20.42
C GLU A 324 11.23 -10.10 20.49
N ILE A 325 10.68 -9.58 19.39
CA ILE A 325 10.08 -8.24 19.34
C ILE A 325 8.97 -8.10 20.39
N PHE A 326 8.07 -9.07 20.51
CA PHE A 326 7.00 -9.03 21.51
C PHE A 326 7.54 -9.11 22.95
N ASN A 327 8.59 -9.88 23.19
CA ASN A 327 9.25 -9.92 24.50
C ASN A 327 9.89 -8.57 24.84
N ASN A 328 10.55 -7.93 23.88
CA ASN A 328 11.11 -6.59 24.04
C ASN A 328 10.02 -5.57 24.35
N ARG A 329 8.88 -5.63 23.64
CA ARG A 329 7.69 -4.81 23.92
C ARG A 329 7.20 -4.97 25.35
N ILE A 330 7.07 -6.21 25.84
CA ILE A 330 6.65 -6.50 27.20
C ILE A 330 7.65 -5.93 28.22
N SER A 331 8.94 -6.10 27.98
CA SER A 331 10.00 -5.60 28.86
C SER A 331 9.96 -4.07 28.97
N THR A 332 9.86 -3.38 27.83
CA THR A 332 9.76 -1.91 27.78
C THR A 332 8.51 -1.42 28.51
N ALA A 333 7.35 -2.02 28.29
CA ALA A 333 6.11 -1.65 28.97
C ALA A 333 6.23 -1.82 30.50
N LYS A 334 6.83 -2.94 30.97
CA LYS A 334 7.08 -3.15 32.40
C LYS A 334 8.02 -2.10 33.00
N ASN A 335 9.06 -1.70 32.26
CA ASN A 335 9.98 -0.65 32.69
C ASN A 335 9.29 0.72 32.79
N ILE A 336 8.35 1.02 31.89
CA ILE A 336 7.55 2.25 31.98
C ILE A 336 6.65 2.20 33.23
N ILE A 337 5.98 1.07 33.48
CA ILE A 337 5.12 0.89 34.67
C ILE A 337 5.94 1.08 35.96
N SER A 338 7.15 0.51 36.04
CA SER A 338 8.00 0.65 37.23
C SER A 338 8.41 2.10 37.48
N ARG A 339 8.80 2.83 36.42
CA ARG A 339 9.11 4.28 36.51
C ARG A 339 7.91 5.09 37.01
N ILE A 340 6.72 4.86 36.46
CA ILE A 340 5.49 5.54 36.90
C ILE A 340 5.22 5.30 38.40
N ASN A 341 5.42 4.07 38.88
CA ASN A 341 5.21 3.71 40.27
C ASN A 341 6.22 4.37 41.21
N ILE A 342 7.50 4.47 40.81
CA ILE A 342 8.54 5.20 41.55
C ILE A 342 8.19 6.70 41.64
N SER A 343 7.72 7.30 40.55
CA SER A 343 7.29 8.71 40.57
C SER A 343 6.10 8.96 41.49
N LYS A 344 5.20 7.97 41.66
CA LYS A 344 4.08 8.07 42.62
C LYS A 344 4.53 7.99 44.06
N SER A 345 5.51 7.13 44.39
CA SER A 345 6.00 7.01 45.77
C SER A 345 6.70 8.29 46.23
N ASN A 346 7.46 8.94 45.33
CA ASN A 346 8.23 10.14 45.68
C ASN A 346 7.34 11.38 45.91
N LYS A 347 6.18 11.48 45.26
CA LYS A 347 5.25 12.61 45.50
C LYS A 347 4.57 12.56 46.88
N LYS A 348 4.54 11.39 47.54
CA LYS A 348 3.92 11.26 48.87
C LYS A 348 4.83 11.74 50.00
N SER A 349 6.12 11.97 49.76
CA SER A 349 7.07 12.42 50.79
C SER A 349 7.19 13.94 50.93
N ASP A 350 6.75 14.72 49.94
CA ASP A 350 6.97 16.18 49.89
C ASP A 350 5.76 17.04 50.33
N THR A 351 4.70 16.44 50.85
CA THR A 351 3.51 17.18 51.33
C THR A 351 3.71 17.89 52.69
N GLY A 352 4.96 18.22 53.05
CA GLY A 352 5.34 18.80 54.34
C GLY A 352 5.61 20.31 54.38
N CYS A 353 5.61 21.04 53.26
CA CYS A 353 5.96 22.47 53.28
C CYS A 353 5.02 23.32 52.41
N CYS A 354 4.14 24.09 53.06
CA CYS A 354 3.31 25.12 52.44
C CYS A 354 4.18 26.24 51.85
N GLY A 355 4.24 26.34 50.52
CA GLY A 355 4.85 27.48 49.83
C GLY A 355 4.51 27.47 48.34
N SER A 356 3.44 28.19 47.98
CA SER A 356 3.05 28.69 46.64
C SER A 356 3.83 28.15 45.43
N SER A 357 3.31 27.09 44.79
CA SER A 357 3.90 26.47 43.58
C SER A 357 3.05 26.63 42.31
N GLU A 358 2.16 27.63 42.25
CA GLU A 358 1.29 27.84 41.08
C GLU A 358 2.03 28.49 39.90
N GLU A 359 3.07 29.30 40.12
CA GLU A 359 3.76 30.03 39.03
C GLU A 359 4.69 29.17 38.14
N PHE A 360 5.08 27.95 38.56
CA PHE A 360 5.97 27.11 37.75
C PHE A 360 5.24 26.37 36.61
N PHE A 361 3.91 26.26 36.69
CA PHE A 361 3.12 25.53 35.69
C PHE A 361 2.65 26.40 34.52
N ASP A 362 2.60 27.73 34.65
CA ASP A 362 2.11 28.61 33.59
C ASP A 362 3.13 28.87 32.47
N ASN A 363 4.44 28.89 32.77
CA ASN A 363 5.47 29.03 31.73
C ASN A 363 5.62 27.80 30.83
N GLN A 364 5.29 26.59 31.31
CA GLN A 364 5.26 25.39 30.47
C GLN A 364 4.02 25.31 29.58
N ARG A 365 2.92 25.99 29.97
CA ARG A 365 1.66 26.00 29.21
C ARG A 365 1.79 26.77 27.90
N PHE A 366 2.55 27.88 27.91
CA PHE A 366 2.73 28.76 26.75
C PHE A 366 3.63 28.16 25.64
N GLU A 367 4.64 27.37 26.00
CA GLU A 367 5.47 26.66 25.00
C GLU A 367 4.75 25.48 24.33
N ILE A 368 3.71 24.95 24.99
CA ILE A 368 2.94 23.78 24.55
C ILE A 368 1.79 24.16 23.62
N GLU A 369 1.10 25.28 23.84
CA GLU A 369 0.09 25.77 22.88
C GLU A 369 0.71 26.06 21.51
N GLN A 370 1.96 26.54 21.48
CA GLN A 370 2.74 26.63 20.23
C GLN A 370 3.14 25.27 19.63
N TYR A 371 3.19 24.21 20.42
CA TYR A 371 3.48 22.85 19.95
C TYR A 371 2.24 22.17 19.36
N GLU A 372 1.05 22.41 19.93
CA GLU A 372 -0.23 21.89 19.39
C GLU A 372 -0.69 22.62 18.12
N GLU A 373 -0.45 23.93 18.00
CA GLU A 373 -0.63 24.68 16.75
C GLU A 373 0.34 24.21 15.64
N ARG A 374 1.49 23.62 16.00
CA ARG A 374 2.44 22.99 15.06
C ARG A 374 2.13 21.50 14.80
N SER A 375 1.55 20.78 15.77
CA SER A 375 1.16 19.37 15.67
C SER A 375 0.03 19.14 14.66
N THR A 376 -0.94 20.06 14.57
CA THR A 376 -1.96 20.05 13.51
C THR A 376 -1.40 20.40 12.12
N LYS A 377 -0.11 20.77 12.03
CA LYS A 377 0.57 21.17 10.80
C LYS A 377 1.86 20.43 10.46
N THR A 378 2.26 19.36 11.15
CA THR A 378 3.51 18.65 10.76
C THR A 378 3.52 17.13 10.99
N GLU A 379 3.56 16.39 9.88
CA GLU A 379 3.70 14.93 9.73
C GLU A 379 5.11 14.39 10.02
N THR A 380 5.92 15.04 10.87
CA THR A 380 7.37 14.70 10.95
C THR A 380 7.96 14.52 12.36
N LEU A 381 7.14 14.52 13.42
CA LEU A 381 7.68 14.53 14.81
C LEU A 381 7.40 13.28 15.66
N ILE A 382 6.63 12.30 15.18
CA ILE A 382 6.39 11.07 15.96
C ILE A 382 7.53 10.05 15.82
N SER A 383 8.37 10.15 14.77
CA SER A 383 9.52 9.25 14.57
C SER A 383 10.74 9.54 15.45
N SER A 384 10.66 10.50 16.38
CA SER A 384 11.75 10.85 17.31
C SER A 384 11.36 10.73 18.79
N ILE A 385 10.24 10.09 19.11
CA ILE A 385 9.96 9.71 20.50
C ILE A 385 10.88 8.53 20.82
N ASP A 386 12.11 8.85 21.17
CA ASP A 386 12.96 7.94 21.92
C ASP A 386 12.23 7.63 23.23
N LEU A 387 11.66 6.43 23.33
CA LEU A 387 10.95 5.97 24.53
C LEU A 387 11.83 6.04 25.78
N SER A 388 13.16 6.08 25.63
CA SER A 388 14.09 6.29 26.74
C SER A 388 14.08 7.73 27.27
N ASN A 389 13.69 8.69 26.42
CA ASN A 389 13.62 10.14 26.66
C ASN A 389 12.18 10.69 26.64
N LEU A 390 11.17 9.86 26.93
CA LEU A 390 9.82 10.33 27.22
C LEU A 390 9.84 11.28 28.44
N SER A 391 10.12 12.55 28.18
CA SER A 391 9.70 13.64 29.03
C SER A 391 8.20 13.49 29.19
N MET A 392 7.73 13.47 30.44
CA MET A 392 6.33 13.25 30.81
C MET A 392 5.38 14.37 30.33
N THR A 393 5.78 15.18 29.34
CA THR A 393 5.08 16.37 28.86
C THR A 393 3.76 16.06 28.15
N PRO A 394 3.62 15.03 27.28
CA PRO A 394 2.32 14.69 26.71
C PRO A 394 1.31 14.15 27.74
N TYR A 395 1.77 13.76 28.93
CA TYR A 395 0.95 13.21 30.01
C TYR A 395 0.25 14.29 30.84
N LEU A 396 0.63 15.57 30.66
CA LEU A 396 0.10 16.73 31.37
C LEU A 396 -1.04 17.44 30.63
N LEU A 397 -1.34 17.06 29.37
CA LEU A 397 -2.26 17.80 28.49
C LEU A 397 -3.63 17.15 28.24
N GLY A 398 -4.00 16.11 29.00
CA GLY A 398 -5.31 15.47 28.80
C GLY A 398 -5.72 14.42 29.83
N LEU A 399 -5.19 14.53 31.04
CA LEU A 399 -5.64 13.95 32.32
C LEU A 399 -6.29 12.56 32.26
N LYS A 400 -5.45 11.52 32.11
CA LYS A 400 -5.72 10.19 32.67
C LYS A 400 -4.74 9.98 33.83
N SER A 401 -5.24 9.52 35.00
CA SER A 401 -4.35 9.19 36.12
C SER A 401 -3.28 8.20 35.65
N PRO A 402 -2.07 8.17 36.24
CA PRO A 402 -1.08 7.21 35.78
C PRO A 402 -1.56 5.76 35.96
N ASP A 403 -2.43 5.48 36.94
CA ASP A 403 -3.15 4.20 37.05
C ASP A 403 -3.99 3.92 35.80
N THR A 404 -4.76 4.91 35.33
CA THR A 404 -5.56 4.78 34.10
C THR A 404 -4.69 4.47 32.87
N ILE A 405 -3.47 5.01 32.78
CA ILE A 405 -2.55 4.69 31.66
C ILE A 405 -2.04 3.26 31.77
N ILE A 406 -1.61 2.86 32.97
CA ILE A 406 -1.15 1.49 33.23
C ILE A 406 -2.27 0.51 32.86
N GLU A 407 -3.47 0.72 33.40
CA GLU A 407 -4.62 -0.18 33.24
C GLU A 407 -5.20 -0.16 31.81
N ARG A 408 -5.35 1.00 31.18
CA ARG A 408 -6.04 1.11 29.87
C ARG A 408 -5.13 1.01 28.67
N LYS A 409 -3.81 1.17 28.83
CA LYS A 409 -2.86 1.12 27.71
C LYS A 409 -1.80 0.03 27.92
N LEU A 410 -0.99 0.14 28.97
CA LEU A 410 0.21 -0.70 29.11
C LEU A 410 -0.12 -2.17 29.44
N VAL A 411 -1.11 -2.43 30.31
CA VAL A 411 -1.54 -3.79 30.66
C VAL A 411 -2.17 -4.52 29.47
N PRO A 412 -3.15 -3.94 28.75
CA PRO A 412 -3.68 -4.54 27.52
C PRO A 412 -2.58 -4.82 26.50
N PHE A 413 -1.65 -3.89 26.32
CA PHE A 413 -0.52 -4.04 25.39
C PHE A 413 0.40 -5.22 25.74
N ILE A 414 0.71 -5.42 27.04
CA ILE A 414 1.46 -6.58 27.52
C ILE A 414 0.66 -7.87 27.27
N LEU A 415 -0.64 -7.86 27.55
CA LEU A 415 -1.49 -9.03 27.40
C LEU A 415 -1.61 -9.46 25.93
N GLU A 416 -1.85 -8.51 25.03
CA GLU A 416 -1.88 -8.72 23.58
C GLU A 416 -0.55 -9.30 23.08
N SER A 417 0.59 -8.71 23.48
CA SER A 417 1.91 -9.22 23.11
C SER A 417 2.14 -10.66 23.59
N LYS A 418 1.68 -11.00 24.81
CA LYS A 418 1.76 -12.38 25.32
C LYS A 418 0.87 -13.34 24.53
N MET A 419 -0.34 -12.91 24.17
CA MET A 419 -1.26 -13.72 23.35
C MET A 419 -0.64 -14.02 21.98
N GLU A 420 -0.02 -13.03 21.33
CA GLU A 420 0.67 -13.24 20.06
C GLU A 420 1.87 -14.18 20.20
N ILE A 421 2.70 -14.02 21.23
CA ILE A 421 3.77 -14.99 21.53
C ILE A 421 3.21 -16.41 21.69
N CYS A 422 2.12 -16.58 22.44
CA CYS A 422 1.50 -17.89 22.63
C CYS A 422 0.99 -18.50 21.31
N LYS A 423 0.36 -17.70 20.45
CA LYS A 423 -0.10 -18.15 19.12
C LYS A 423 1.08 -18.59 18.26
N ILE A 424 2.10 -17.74 18.15
CA ILE A 424 3.30 -18.02 17.35
C ILE A 424 4.00 -19.27 17.88
N SER A 425 4.28 -19.35 19.19
CA SER A 425 4.94 -20.50 19.79
C SER A 425 4.16 -21.80 19.58
N SER A 426 2.83 -21.77 19.70
CA SER A 426 1.99 -22.95 19.44
C SER A 426 2.09 -23.41 17.99
N PHE A 427 2.08 -22.47 17.05
CA PHE A 427 2.26 -22.77 15.64
C PHE A 427 3.65 -23.35 15.34
N LEU A 428 4.72 -22.75 15.88
CA LEU A 428 6.09 -23.23 15.68
C LEU A 428 6.27 -24.66 16.23
N LYS A 429 5.65 -25.00 17.37
CA LYS A 429 5.65 -26.36 17.91
C LYS A 429 5.03 -27.38 16.97
N ILE A 430 3.94 -27.01 16.28
CA ILE A 430 3.30 -27.87 15.29
C ILE A 430 4.17 -28.00 14.04
N LYS A 431 4.81 -26.91 13.63
CA LYS A 431 5.51 -26.81 12.35
C LYS A 431 6.91 -27.44 12.37
N TYR A 432 7.71 -27.21 13.41
CA TYR A 432 9.12 -27.61 13.48
C TYR A 432 9.38 -29.11 13.29
N PRO A 433 8.59 -30.05 13.82
CA PRO A 433 8.83 -31.48 13.58
C PRO A 433 8.91 -31.83 12.10
N SER A 434 8.01 -31.29 11.28
CA SER A 434 8.01 -31.52 9.83
C SER A 434 9.23 -30.91 9.13
N LEU A 435 9.64 -29.71 9.55
CA LEU A 435 10.82 -29.03 9.01
C LEU A 435 12.12 -29.75 9.38
N ILE A 436 12.23 -30.26 10.60
CA ILE A 436 13.38 -31.04 11.06
C ILE A 436 13.55 -32.29 10.18
N VAL A 437 12.47 -33.07 9.97
CA VAL A 437 12.52 -34.27 9.12
C VAL A 437 12.96 -33.90 7.70
N LYS A 438 12.39 -32.84 7.12
CA LYS A 438 12.77 -32.36 5.79
C LYS A 438 14.25 -32.01 5.70
N LYS A 439 14.78 -31.22 6.64
CA LYS A 439 16.20 -30.85 6.65
C LYS A 439 17.12 -32.04 6.88
N MET A 440 16.69 -33.04 7.66
CA MET A 440 17.46 -34.29 7.82
C MET A 440 17.58 -35.06 6.51
N ILE A 441 16.50 -35.14 5.71
CA ILE A 441 16.53 -35.76 4.38
C ILE A 441 17.49 -34.98 3.46
N GLU A 442 17.43 -33.65 3.48
CA GLU A 442 18.31 -32.80 2.68
C GLU A 442 19.80 -32.98 3.05
N ILE A 443 20.12 -33.07 4.34
CA ILE A 443 21.47 -33.39 4.81
C ILE A 443 21.95 -34.73 4.23
N GLU A 444 21.10 -35.75 4.23
CA GLU A 444 21.46 -37.08 3.73
C GLU A 444 21.70 -37.05 2.20
N GLU A 445 20.87 -36.34 1.45
CA GLU A 445 21.07 -36.14 0.02
C GLU A 445 22.40 -35.41 -0.28
N LEU A 446 22.73 -34.38 0.51
CA LEU A 446 23.99 -33.64 0.37
C LEU A 446 25.20 -34.51 0.74
N ARG A 447 25.11 -35.34 1.78
CA ARG A 447 26.16 -36.30 2.15
C ARG A 447 26.42 -37.30 1.03
N ASN A 448 25.37 -37.83 0.41
CA ASN A 448 25.49 -38.73 -0.75
C ASN A 448 26.18 -38.05 -1.95
N LYS A 449 25.88 -36.78 -2.23
CA LYS A 449 26.58 -36.00 -3.26
C LYS A 449 28.05 -35.75 -2.94
N THR A 450 28.41 -35.64 -1.66
CA THR A 450 29.79 -35.38 -1.21
C THR A 450 30.72 -36.56 -1.51
N ILE A 451 30.19 -37.80 -1.53
CA ILE A 451 30.94 -39.00 -1.94
C ILE A 451 31.44 -38.85 -3.38
N THR A 452 30.66 -38.18 -4.23
CA THR A 452 30.99 -37.97 -5.65
C THR A 452 31.77 -36.68 -5.93
N SER A 453 31.72 -35.69 -5.04
CA SER A 453 32.38 -34.39 -5.24
C SER A 453 32.78 -33.76 -3.90
N SER A 454 34.08 -33.55 -3.67
CA SER A 454 34.59 -32.94 -2.43
C SER A 454 34.45 -31.41 -2.42
N SER A 455 33.23 -30.90 -2.55
CA SER A 455 32.97 -29.45 -2.54
C SER A 455 32.91 -28.91 -1.11
N ILE A 456 33.72 -27.89 -0.81
CA ILE A 456 33.72 -27.17 0.48
C ILE A 456 32.33 -26.59 0.79
N HIS A 457 31.63 -26.08 -0.23
CA HIS A 457 30.29 -25.51 -0.08
C HIS A 457 29.24 -26.51 0.41
N ILE A 458 29.38 -27.79 0.07
CA ILE A 458 28.45 -28.83 0.53
C ILE A 458 28.62 -29.06 2.04
N LYS A 459 29.86 -29.12 2.52
CA LYS A 459 30.15 -29.31 3.95
C LYS A 459 29.61 -28.15 4.79
N GLU A 460 29.75 -26.92 4.30
CA GLU A 460 29.22 -25.73 4.97
C GLU A 460 27.69 -25.73 5.00
N SER A 461 27.05 -26.11 3.90
CA SER A 461 25.59 -26.24 3.82
C SER A 461 25.05 -27.28 4.82
N ILE A 462 25.70 -28.45 4.92
CA ILE A 462 25.36 -29.48 5.91
C ILE A 462 25.46 -28.93 7.34
N LYS A 463 26.56 -28.24 7.67
CA LYS A 463 26.77 -27.67 9.00
C LYS A 463 25.69 -26.64 9.36
N ASN A 464 25.27 -25.82 8.40
CA ASN A 464 24.19 -24.85 8.60
C ASN A 464 22.84 -25.54 8.86
N LEU A 465 22.51 -26.58 8.08
CA LEU A 465 21.29 -27.36 8.30
C LEU A 465 21.29 -28.08 9.66
N GLU A 466 22.43 -28.62 10.09
CA GLU A 466 22.58 -29.26 11.41
C GLU A 466 22.36 -28.25 12.55
N LYS A 467 22.89 -27.02 12.40
CA LYS A 467 22.67 -25.92 13.35
C LYS A 467 21.19 -25.55 13.43
N ASP A 468 20.52 -25.37 12.28
CA ASP A 468 19.08 -25.08 12.22
C ASP A 468 18.24 -26.14 12.95
N ILE A 469 18.56 -27.42 12.71
CA ILE A 469 17.90 -28.55 13.37
C ILE A 469 18.06 -28.48 14.89
N GLU A 470 19.26 -28.18 15.38
CA GLU A 470 19.51 -28.11 16.81
C GLU A 470 18.76 -26.93 17.45
N GLU A 471 18.74 -25.76 16.82
CA GLU A 471 17.97 -24.62 17.31
C GLU A 471 16.47 -24.94 17.40
N MET A 472 15.89 -25.57 16.38
CA MET A 472 14.49 -26.01 16.41
C MET A 472 14.22 -27.02 17.54
N LYS A 473 15.13 -27.97 17.78
CA LYS A 473 15.02 -28.93 18.88
C LYS A 473 15.10 -28.26 20.25
N VAL A 474 15.99 -27.29 20.42
CA VAL A 474 16.10 -26.50 21.65
C VAL A 474 14.81 -25.73 21.91
N PHE A 475 14.23 -25.10 20.88
CA PHE A 475 12.96 -24.40 20.99
C PHE A 475 11.82 -25.33 21.46
N LEU A 476 11.74 -26.54 20.92
CA LEU A 476 10.74 -27.55 21.29
C LEU A 476 10.90 -28.09 22.72
N LYS A 477 12.11 -28.07 23.29
CA LYS A 477 12.37 -28.50 24.67
C LYS A 477 12.03 -27.43 25.69
N ASN A 478 12.23 -26.15 25.34
CA ASN A 478 12.10 -25.03 26.27
C ASN A 478 10.68 -24.49 26.42
N ASN A 479 9.75 -24.90 25.55
CA ASN A 479 8.37 -24.43 25.56
C ASN A 479 7.41 -25.59 25.66
#